data_AF-A0A2N3GWS1-F1
#
_entry.id   AF-A0A2N3GWS1-F1
#
_cell.length_a   1.000
_cell.length_b   1.000
_cell.length_c   1.000
_cell.angle_alpha   90.00
_cell.angle_beta   90.00
_cell.angle_gamma   90.00
#
_symmetry.space_group_name_H-M   'P 1'
#
loop_
_entity.id
_entity.type
_entity.pdbx_description
1 polymer ?
#
loop_
_entity_poly.entity_id
_entity_poly.type
_entity_poly.pdbx_seq_one_letter_code
_entity_poly.pdbx_strand_id
1 'polypeptide(L)'
;MNRADWILALAIVVLALLVGPAVHAASATAPASIVTITGPSGTSEVPLATDAELHVTGLDGEVVVVIEHGAARVEDSSCPDRVCVRSGAISDSGEVIVCIPNGVTIRIGGERSDGLDAVVR
;
A
#
# COMPACT_ATOMS: atom_id res chain seq x y z
N MET A 1 -28.68 13.86 45.00
CA MET A 1 -27.44 14.06 44.22
C MET A 1 -26.72 15.24 44.82
N ASN A 2 -25.55 15.02 45.40
CA ASN A 2 -24.81 16.12 46.01
C ASN A 2 -24.23 17.00 44.89
N ARG A 3 -24.09 18.29 45.17
CA ARG A 3 -23.43 19.28 44.30
C ARG A 3 -22.07 18.79 43.76
N ALA A 4 -21.37 17.95 44.52
CA ALA A 4 -20.14 17.29 44.09
C ALA A 4 -20.34 16.19 43.01
N ASP A 5 -21.44 15.43 43.05
CA ASP A 5 -21.76 14.40 42.04
C ASP A 5 -21.98 15.02 40.66
N TRP A 6 -22.62 16.20 40.62
CA TRP A 6 -22.89 16.89 39.35
C TRP A 6 -21.63 17.52 38.75
N ILE A 7 -20.72 18.01 39.61
CA ILE A 7 -19.40 18.50 39.18
C ILE A 7 -18.56 17.34 38.61
N LEU A 8 -18.59 16.17 39.25
CA LEU A 8 -17.92 14.96 38.77
C LEU A 8 -18.50 14.47 37.43
N ALA A 9 -19.82 14.42 37.31
CA ALA A 9 -20.47 14.01 36.07
C ALA A 9 -20.14 14.95 34.90
N LEU A 10 -20.17 16.26 35.13
CA LEU A 10 -19.81 17.26 34.12
C LEU A 10 -18.33 17.14 33.70
N ALA A 11 -17.42 16.94 34.66
CA ALA A 11 -16.00 16.78 34.39
C ALA A 11 -15.71 15.53 33.53
N ILE A 12 -16.39 14.41 33.80
CA ILE A 12 -16.24 13.18 33.02
C ILE A 12 -16.76 13.35 31.58
N VAL A 13 -17.90 14.02 31.40
CA VAL A 13 -18.46 14.29 30.08
C VAL A 13 -17.55 15.20 29.26
N VAL A 14 -17.02 16.27 29.86
CA VAL A 14 -16.07 17.18 29.20
C VAL A 14 -14.78 16.46 28.82
N LEU A 15 -14.25 15.62 29.71
CA LEU A 15 -13.06 14.82 29.42
C LEU A 15 -13.29 13.84 28.26
N ALA A 16 -14.44 13.15 28.24
CA ALA A 16 -14.79 12.24 27.14
C ALA A 16 -14.95 12.97 25.80
N LEU A 17 -15.52 14.18 25.81
CA LEU A 17 -15.72 14.99 24.61
C LEU A 17 -14.41 15.55 24.04
N LEU A 18 -13.41 15.79 24.89
CA LEU A 18 -12.09 16.28 24.49
C LEU A 18 -11.17 15.14 24.02
N VAL A 19 -11.24 13.97 24.67
CA VAL A 19 -10.36 12.84 24.37
C VAL A 19 -10.84 12.09 23.12
N GLY A 20 -12.14 11.85 22.96
CA GLY A 20 -12.71 11.05 21.85
C GLY A 20 -12.28 11.48 20.44
N PRO A 21 -12.40 12.78 20.06
CA PRO A 21 -11.99 13.26 18.74
C PRO A 21 -10.48 13.16 18.50
N ALA A 22 -9.67 13.37 19.55
CA ALA A 22 -8.22 13.31 19.46
C ALA A 22 -7.73 11.88 19.17
N VAL A 23 -8.38 10.86 19.75
CA VAL A 23 -8.02 9.46 19.46
C VAL A 23 -8.44 9.04 18.05
N HIS A 24 -9.59 9.51 17.55
CA HIS A 24 -10.03 9.20 16.19
C HIS A 24 -9.21 9.91 15.10
N ALA A 25 -8.76 11.14 15.34
CA ALA A 25 -7.88 11.84 14.40
C ALA A 25 -6.46 11.23 14.37
N ALA A 26 -5.96 10.72 15.50
CA ALA A 26 -4.65 10.06 15.57
C ALA A 26 -4.64 8.62 15.02
N SER A 27 -5.82 8.03 14.76
CA SER A 27 -5.96 6.65 14.27
C SER A 27 -5.99 6.54 12.74
N ALA A 28 -5.91 7.67 12.01
CA ALA A 28 -5.97 7.69 10.54
C ALA A 28 -4.63 7.43 9.85
N THR A 29 -3.63 6.87 10.55
CA THR A 29 -2.44 6.32 9.90
C THR A 29 -2.79 4.92 9.40
N ALA A 30 -3.48 4.85 8.25
CA ALA A 30 -3.53 3.60 7.52
C ALA A 30 -2.09 3.09 7.33
N PRO A 31 -1.82 1.79 7.50
CA PRO A 31 -0.49 1.26 7.21
C PRO A 31 -0.17 1.61 5.76
N ALA A 32 0.89 2.39 5.55
CA ALA A 32 1.29 2.77 4.20
C ALA A 32 1.61 1.48 3.44
N SER A 33 0.79 1.15 2.43
CA SER A 33 1.04 0.02 1.55
C SER A 33 2.41 0.23 0.91
N ILE A 34 3.33 -0.70 1.12
CA ILE A 34 4.67 -0.64 0.51
C ILE A 34 4.62 -1.36 -0.82
N VAL A 35 5.15 -0.75 -1.87
CA VAL A 35 5.38 -1.38 -3.16
C VAL A 35 6.76 -1.98 -3.15
N THR A 36 6.85 -3.31 -3.24
CA THR A 36 8.11 -4.04 -3.38
C THR A 36 8.35 -4.33 -4.85
N ILE A 37 9.46 -3.82 -5.38
CA ILE A 37 9.90 -4.01 -6.76
C ILE A 37 11.17 -4.86 -6.72
N THR A 38 11.09 -6.09 -7.18
CA THR A 38 12.22 -7.03 -7.25
C THR A 38 12.65 -7.20 -8.69
N GLY A 39 13.94 -7.01 -8.96
CA GLY A 39 14.56 -7.26 -10.25
C GLY A 39 15.96 -7.85 -10.11
N PRO A 40 16.66 -8.08 -11.23
CA PRO A 40 18.01 -8.65 -11.23
C PRO A 40 19.04 -7.83 -10.45
N SER A 41 18.87 -6.51 -10.41
CA SER A 41 19.77 -5.57 -9.73
C SER A 41 19.52 -5.44 -8.22
N GLY A 42 18.44 -6.07 -7.70
CA GLY A 42 18.09 -6.00 -6.29
C GLY A 42 16.59 -5.81 -6.06
N THR A 43 16.24 -5.47 -4.82
CA THR A 43 14.87 -5.15 -4.41
C THR A 43 14.79 -3.71 -3.93
N SER A 44 13.74 -3.00 -4.35
CA SER A 44 13.42 -1.64 -3.95
C SER A 44 12.05 -1.62 -3.29
N GLU A 45 11.92 -0.86 -2.21
CA GLU A 45 10.68 -0.68 -1.47
C GLU A 45 10.30 0.80 -1.49
N VAL A 46 9.10 1.10 -1.97
CA VAL A 46 8.61 2.48 -2.12
C VAL A 46 7.23 2.59 -1.49
N PRO A 47 6.95 3.60 -0.66
CA PRO A 47 5.60 3.84 -0.16
C PRO A 47 4.63 4.14 -1.32
N LEU A 48 3.52 3.42 -1.39
CA LEU A 48 2.47 3.63 -2.40
C LEU A 48 1.85 5.04 -2.30
N ALA A 49 1.94 5.67 -1.13
CA ALA A 49 1.44 7.03 -0.87
C ALA A 49 2.29 8.14 -1.49
N THR A 50 3.48 7.82 -2.03
CA THR A 50 4.39 8.80 -2.60
C THR A 50 4.51 8.59 -4.10
N ASP A 51 4.24 9.63 -4.88
CA ASP A 51 4.42 9.58 -6.32
C ASP A 51 5.91 9.38 -6.67
N ALA A 52 6.20 8.42 -7.55
CA ALA A 52 7.56 8.06 -7.91
C ALA A 52 7.61 7.38 -9.28
N GLU A 53 8.69 7.61 -10.02
CA GLU A 53 9.01 6.92 -11.26
C GLU A 53 10.33 6.16 -11.05
N LEU A 54 10.32 4.85 -11.33
CA LEU A 54 11.46 3.96 -11.12
C LEU A 54 11.83 3.25 -12.41
N HIS A 55 13.09 3.40 -12.78
CA HIS A 55 13.72 2.69 -13.88
C HIS A 55 14.39 1.43 -13.34
N VAL A 56 13.83 0.27 -13.68
CA VAL A 56 14.32 -1.02 -13.22
C VAL A 56 15.01 -1.74 -14.36
N THR A 57 16.31 -1.97 -14.20
CA THR A 57 17.10 -2.76 -15.15
C THR A 57 16.74 -4.25 -15.02
N GLY A 58 16.01 -4.77 -16.01
CA GLY A 58 15.69 -6.18 -16.14
C GLY A 58 16.75 -6.96 -16.91
N LEU A 59 16.50 -8.26 -17.10
CA LEU A 59 17.39 -9.18 -17.81
C LEU A 59 17.51 -8.84 -19.31
N ASP A 60 16.37 -8.58 -19.95
CA ASP A 60 16.24 -8.31 -21.39
C ASP A 60 15.94 -6.83 -21.69
N GLY A 61 16.19 -5.94 -20.73
CA GLY A 61 16.04 -4.50 -20.86
C GLY A 61 15.29 -3.84 -19.72
N GLU A 62 14.95 -2.57 -19.92
CA GLU A 62 14.38 -1.71 -18.89
C GLU A 62 12.87 -1.94 -18.69
N VAL A 63 12.42 -1.75 -17.44
CA VAL A 63 11.02 -1.67 -17.04
C VAL A 63 10.81 -0.37 -16.30
N VAL A 64 9.89 0.46 -16.78
CA VAL A 64 9.55 1.75 -16.16
C VAL A 64 8.30 1.55 -15.29
N VAL A 65 8.46 1.71 -13.98
CA VAL A 65 7.40 1.59 -12.98
C VAL A 65 7.01 2.97 -12.50
N VAL A 66 5.72 3.29 -12.57
CA VAL A 66 5.16 4.57 -12.13
C VAL A 66 4.21 4.32 -10.97
N ILE A 67 4.44 5.04 -9.88
CA ILE A 67 3.58 5.10 -8.70
C ILE A 67 2.96 6.49 -8.68
N GLU A 68 1.64 6.56 -8.79
CA GLU A 68 0.89 7.81 -8.80
C GLU A 68 -0.48 7.59 -8.16
N HIS A 69 -0.95 8.57 -7.39
CA HIS A 69 -2.30 8.56 -6.80
C HIS A 69 -2.61 7.32 -5.94
N GLY A 70 -1.60 6.75 -5.29
CA GLY A 70 -1.81 5.54 -4.48
C GLY A 70 -1.93 4.25 -5.28
N ALA A 71 -1.48 4.22 -6.54
CA ALA A 71 -1.47 3.03 -7.37
C ALA A 71 -0.12 2.89 -8.10
N ALA A 72 0.33 1.65 -8.31
CA ALA A 72 1.54 1.33 -9.07
C ALA A 72 1.18 0.70 -10.42
N ARG A 73 1.84 1.11 -11.51
CA ARG A 73 1.69 0.52 -12.84
C ARG A 73 3.04 0.39 -13.54
N VAL A 74 3.10 -0.44 -14.57
CA VAL A 74 4.23 -0.42 -15.52
C VAL A 74 3.84 0.46 -16.69
N GLU A 75 4.59 1.53 -16.91
CA GLU A 75 4.35 2.47 -18.01
C GLU A 75 4.96 1.96 -19.31
N ASP A 76 6.20 1.47 -19.26
CA ASP A 76 6.86 0.89 -20.43
C ASP A 76 7.72 -0.32 -20.05
N SER A 77 7.93 -1.19 -21.04
CA SER A 77 8.81 -2.34 -20.91
C SER A 77 9.38 -2.74 -22.26
N SER A 78 10.67 -3.11 -22.28
CA SER A 78 11.36 -3.64 -23.46
C SER A 78 10.80 -4.97 -23.99
N CYS A 79 9.99 -5.68 -23.20
CA CYS A 79 9.53 -7.03 -23.56
C CYS A 79 8.47 -7.01 -24.68
N PRO A 80 8.47 -8.02 -25.57
CA PRO A 80 7.54 -8.07 -26.70
C PRO A 80 6.09 -8.30 -26.26
N ASP A 81 5.90 -9.05 -25.17
CA ASP A 81 4.58 -9.46 -24.73
C ASP A 81 3.78 -8.33 -24.09
N ARG A 82 4.46 -7.30 -23.54
CA ARG A 82 3.88 -6.12 -22.86
C ARG A 82 2.73 -6.46 -21.88
N VAL A 83 2.76 -7.65 -21.29
CA VAL A 83 1.71 -8.11 -20.36
C VAL A 83 1.69 -7.22 -19.11
N CYS A 84 2.86 -6.91 -18.56
CA CYS A 84 2.98 -6.04 -17.38
C CYS A 84 2.41 -4.63 -17.60
N VAL A 85 2.57 -4.07 -18.79
CA VAL A 85 1.99 -2.76 -19.16
C VAL A 85 0.46 -2.87 -19.27
N ARG A 86 -0.04 -3.95 -19.88
CA ARG A 86 -1.49 -4.20 -20.02
C ARG A 86 -2.19 -4.57 -18.72
N SER A 87 -1.47 -5.02 -17.70
CA SER A 87 -2.03 -5.33 -16.38
C SER A 87 -2.70 -4.12 -15.73
N GLY A 88 -2.32 -2.90 -16.11
CA GLY A 88 -2.86 -1.68 -15.54
C GLY A 88 -2.27 -1.34 -14.18
N ALA A 89 -2.98 -0.49 -13.44
CA ALA A 89 -2.56 -0.05 -12.12
C ALA A 89 -3.07 -1.00 -11.04
N ILE A 90 -2.22 -1.28 -10.04
CA ILE A 90 -2.52 -2.07 -8.84
C ILE A 90 -2.41 -1.19 -7.60
N SER A 91 -3.28 -1.38 -6.63
CA SER A 91 -3.33 -0.61 -5.37
C SER A 91 -3.66 -1.45 -4.15
N ASP A 92 -4.24 -2.63 -4.34
CA ASP A 92 -4.73 -3.47 -3.26
C ASP A 92 -3.65 -4.43 -2.76
N SER A 93 -3.67 -4.73 -1.46
CA SER A 93 -2.72 -5.65 -0.84
C SER A 93 -2.72 -7.04 -1.49
N GLY A 94 -1.53 -7.55 -1.76
CA GLY A 94 -1.31 -8.84 -2.40
C GLY A 94 -1.41 -8.82 -3.93
N GLU A 95 -1.82 -7.71 -4.55
CA GLU A 95 -1.74 -7.56 -6.00
C GLU A 95 -0.29 -7.58 -6.49
N VAL A 96 -0.10 -8.08 -7.71
CA VAL A 96 1.22 -8.29 -8.30
C VAL A 96 1.19 -8.07 -9.80
N ILE A 97 2.23 -7.40 -10.32
CA ILE A 97 2.55 -7.31 -11.74
C ILE A 97 3.89 -8.00 -11.95
N VAL A 98 3.98 -8.89 -12.95
CA VAL A 98 5.20 -9.64 -13.25
C VAL A 98 5.57 -9.42 -14.71
N CYS A 99 6.81 -9.00 -14.96
CA CYS A 99 7.44 -8.98 -16.26
C CYS A 99 8.40 -10.17 -16.35
N ILE A 100 7.89 -11.31 -16.81
CA ILE A 100 8.64 -12.58 -16.87
C ILE A 100 9.92 -12.45 -17.70
N PRO A 101 9.92 -11.89 -18.92
CA PRO A 101 11.14 -11.80 -19.73
C PRO A 101 12.24 -10.96 -19.06
N ASN A 102 11.86 -9.86 -18.42
CA ASN A 102 12.80 -8.98 -17.74
C ASN A 102 13.12 -9.41 -16.31
N GLY A 103 12.47 -10.45 -15.77
CA GLY A 103 12.68 -10.90 -14.40
C GLY A 103 12.31 -9.87 -13.33
N VAL A 104 11.34 -8.99 -13.62
CA VAL A 104 10.90 -7.91 -12.71
C VAL A 104 9.54 -8.23 -12.13
N THR A 105 9.38 -8.05 -10.82
CA THR A 105 8.11 -8.24 -10.09
C THR A 105 7.80 -7.00 -9.27
N ILE A 106 6.58 -6.48 -9.40
CA ILE A 106 6.02 -5.38 -8.59
C ILE A 106 4.91 -5.96 -7.73
N ARG A 107 4.97 -5.79 -6.40
CA ARG A 107 3.99 -6.31 -5.46
C ARG A 107 3.54 -5.22 -4.50
N ILE A 108 2.23 -5.14 -4.24
CA ILE A 108 1.69 -4.33 -3.14
C ILE A 108 1.73 -5.15 -1.86
N GLY A 109 2.44 -4.65 -0.87
CA GLY A 109 2.55 -5.23 0.46
C GLY A 109 1.24 -5.20 1.25
N GLY A 110 1.18 -6.05 2.27
CA GLY A 110 -0.01 -6.27 3.10
C GLY A 110 -0.62 -7.65 2.87
N GLU A 111 -1.21 -8.20 3.93
CA GLU A 111 -2.01 -9.41 3.82
C GLU A 111 -3.35 -9.05 3.16
N ARG A 112 -3.71 -9.79 2.10
CA ARG A 112 -5.05 -9.71 1.54
C ARG A 112 -6.02 -10.22 2.61
N SER A 113 -6.84 -9.35 3.19
CA SER A 113 -7.81 -9.70 4.23
C SER A 113 -9.06 -10.40 3.68
N ASP A 114 -8.97 -10.99 2.48
CA ASP A 114 -9.99 -11.88 1.96
C ASP A 114 -9.76 -13.25 2.61
N GLY A 115 -10.60 -13.61 3.59
CA GLY A 115 -10.52 -14.83 4.40
C GLY A 115 -10.72 -16.15 3.64
N LEU A 116 -9.94 -16.37 2.58
CA LEU A 116 -9.94 -17.55 1.72
C LEU A 116 -8.49 -18.02 1.57
N ASP A 117 -8.03 -18.74 2.58
CA ASP A 117 -6.76 -19.48 2.54
C ASP A 117 -7.01 -20.83 1.83
N ALA A 118 -6.59 -20.94 0.58
CA ALA A 118 -6.75 -22.16 -0.21
C ALA A 118 -5.65 -23.17 0.13
N VAL A 119 -5.96 -24.15 0.98
CA VAL A 119 -5.14 -25.34 1.21
C VAL A 119 -5.27 -26.29 0.01
N VAL A 120 -4.18 -26.51 -0.71
CA VAL A 120 -4.07 -27.59 -1.72
C VAL A 120 -3.47 -28.83 -1.07
N ARG A 121 -4.15 -29.97 -1.20
CA ARG A 121 -3.70 -31.31 -0.80
C ARG A 121 -2.88 -31.98 -1.87
#